data_AF-A0A2S9UDK0-F1
#
_entry.id   AF-A0A2S9UDK0-F1
#
_cell.length_a   1.000
_cell.length_b   1.000
_cell.length_c   1.000
_cell.angle_alpha   90.00
_cell.angle_beta   90.00
_cell.angle_gamma   90.00
#
_symmetry.space_group_name_H-M   'P 1'
#
loop_
_entity.id
_entity.type
_entity.pdbx_description
1 polymer ?
#
loop_
_entity_poly.entity_id
_entity_poly.type
_entity_poly.pdbx_seq_one_letter_code
_entity_poly.pdbx_strand_id
1 'polypeptide(L)'
;MYSSHQNRAYGSRRLAKETAGALAQAETRGLISEVMYNEDQPWMTQLVLLPLLQQLGQQSRWQLWLTPQQRLSREWVESAGLPLTKVMQVSQMNPQVTLDSMIRALETGNYSVVIAWLHDDLTDDEHRRLTAAAEKGNAMGFLMRPVQPSLPGDRPRSALRIHSGMVH
;
A
#
# COMPACT_ATOMS: atom_id res chain seq x y z
N MET A 1 16.77 -53.22 -32.85
CA MET A 1 15.49 -52.59 -32.46
C MET A 1 15.81 -51.26 -31.79
N TYR A 2 15.50 -50.14 -32.46
CA TYR A 2 15.83 -48.76 -32.06
C TYR A 2 14.70 -48.13 -31.24
N SER A 3 15.07 -47.38 -30.18
CA SER A 3 14.38 -46.24 -29.53
C SER A 3 12.93 -46.46 -29.04
N SER A 4 12.35 -45.78 -28.05
CA SER A 4 12.60 -44.59 -27.22
C SER A 4 11.60 -44.74 -26.03
N HIS A 5 11.69 -44.10 -24.88
CA HIS A 5 11.23 -42.74 -24.65
C HIS A 5 11.65 -42.28 -23.24
N GLN A 6 12.61 -41.35 -23.20
CA GLN A 6 12.72 -40.38 -22.12
C GLN A 6 11.54 -39.42 -22.23
N ASN A 7 10.61 -39.37 -21.27
CA ASN A 7 9.66 -38.26 -21.19
C ASN A 7 9.01 -38.05 -19.80
N ARG A 8 9.80 -38.07 -18.72
CA ARG A 8 9.25 -37.88 -17.35
C ARG A 8 9.58 -36.54 -16.69
N ALA A 9 10.43 -35.71 -17.31
CA ALA A 9 10.91 -34.45 -16.72
C ALA A 9 10.12 -33.18 -17.14
N TYR A 10 9.20 -33.28 -18.10
CA TYR A 10 8.50 -32.10 -18.64
C TYR A 10 7.22 -31.71 -17.87
N GLY A 11 6.56 -32.64 -17.18
CA GLY A 11 5.29 -32.38 -16.48
C GLY A 11 5.44 -31.55 -15.20
N SER A 12 6.47 -31.82 -14.41
CA SER A 12 6.72 -31.16 -13.11
C SER A 12 7.14 -29.69 -13.25
N ARG A 13 7.85 -29.34 -14.34
CA ARG A 13 8.27 -27.95 -14.61
C ARG A 13 7.10 -27.06 -15.07
N ARG A 14 6.08 -27.63 -15.73
CA ARG A 14 4.86 -26.89 -16.11
C ARG A 14 3.99 -26.62 -14.89
N LEU A 15 3.75 -27.63 -14.05
CA LEU A 15 2.95 -27.45 -12.83
C LEU A 15 3.57 -26.41 -11.89
N ALA A 16 4.89 -26.42 -11.71
CA ALA A 16 5.61 -25.43 -10.89
C ALA A 16 5.60 -24.02 -11.51
N LYS A 17 5.62 -23.90 -12.85
CA LYS A 17 5.42 -22.61 -13.54
C LYS A 17 3.99 -22.09 -13.41
N GLU A 18 2.99 -22.98 -13.45
CA GLU A 18 1.59 -22.63 -13.26
C GLU A 18 1.28 -22.25 -11.81
N THR A 19 1.87 -22.92 -10.82
CA THR A 19 1.74 -22.52 -9.40
C THR A 19 2.53 -21.26 -9.10
N ALA A 20 3.75 -21.09 -9.65
CA ALA A 20 4.50 -19.84 -9.52
C ALA A 20 3.79 -18.68 -10.25
N GLY A 21 3.13 -18.96 -11.39
CA GLY A 21 2.27 -18.01 -12.10
C GLY A 21 1.03 -17.66 -11.31
N ALA A 22 0.38 -18.62 -10.66
CA ALA A 22 -0.79 -18.41 -9.80
C ALA A 22 -0.44 -17.70 -8.49
N LEU A 23 0.75 -17.92 -7.93
CA LEU A 23 1.26 -17.21 -6.74
C LEU A 23 1.81 -15.82 -7.10
N ALA A 24 2.36 -15.62 -8.30
CA ALA A 24 2.64 -14.29 -8.85
C ALA A 24 1.35 -13.54 -9.20
N GLN A 25 0.29 -14.26 -9.54
CA GLN A 25 -1.08 -13.78 -9.74
C GLN A 25 -1.91 -13.72 -8.45
N ALA A 26 -1.32 -14.01 -7.27
CA ALA A 26 -1.77 -13.38 -6.04
C ALA A 26 -1.38 -11.89 -6.10
N GLU A 27 -1.83 -11.23 -7.18
CA GLU A 27 -1.66 -9.83 -7.43
C GLU A 27 -2.39 -9.12 -6.30
N THR A 28 -1.74 -8.10 -5.75
CA THR A 28 -2.35 -7.12 -4.85
C THR A 28 -3.62 -6.59 -5.48
N ARG A 29 -4.76 -7.25 -5.23
CA ARG A 29 -6.07 -6.74 -5.64
C ARG A 29 -6.13 -5.29 -5.18
N GLY A 30 -6.44 -4.40 -6.12
CA GLY A 30 -6.49 -2.99 -5.81
C GLY A 30 -7.41 -2.74 -4.62
N LEU A 31 -6.90 -2.00 -3.63
CA LEU A 31 -7.60 -1.77 -2.37
C LEU A 31 -7.30 -0.37 -1.87
N ILE A 32 -8.24 0.19 -1.14
CA ILE A 32 -8.09 1.44 -0.40
C ILE A 32 -8.05 1.10 1.08
N SER A 33 -7.04 1.61 1.78
CA SER A 33 -6.86 1.40 3.21
C SER A 33 -6.55 2.72 3.89
N GLU A 34 -7.23 2.95 5.01
CA GLU A 34 -6.97 4.10 5.87
C GLU A 34 -5.89 3.74 6.89
N VAL A 35 -4.88 4.60 6.99
CA VAL A 35 -3.77 4.45 7.90
C VAL A 35 -3.83 5.60 8.90
N MET A 36 -4.26 5.26 10.10
CA MET A 36 -4.27 6.18 11.24
C MET A 36 -2.86 6.25 11.82
N TYR A 37 -2.26 7.45 11.85
CA TYR A 37 -0.95 7.66 12.46
C TYR A 37 -1.04 8.57 13.68
N ASN A 38 -0.31 8.22 14.74
CA ASN A 38 -0.16 9.07 15.90
C ASN A 38 1.15 9.87 15.76
N GLU A 39 1.07 11.19 15.87
CA GLU A 39 2.24 12.07 15.81
C GLU A 39 3.22 11.83 16.97
N ASP A 40 2.73 11.38 18.13
CA ASP A 40 3.54 11.01 19.29
C ASP A 40 4.25 9.67 19.13
N GLN A 41 3.73 8.78 18.28
CA GLN A 41 4.27 7.43 18.06
C GLN A 41 4.32 7.04 16.58
N PRO A 42 5.10 7.78 15.75
CA PRO A 42 5.18 7.54 14.31
C PRO A 42 5.83 6.19 13.96
N TRP A 43 6.64 5.64 14.88
CA TRP A 43 7.34 4.38 14.71
C TRP A 43 6.37 3.20 14.53
N MET A 44 5.19 3.22 15.14
CA MET A 44 4.20 2.14 15.01
C MET A 44 3.67 2.01 13.58
N THR A 45 3.28 3.15 12.99
CA THR A 45 2.83 3.19 11.60
C THR A 45 3.94 2.76 10.65
N GLN A 46 5.18 3.16 10.92
CA GLN A 46 6.34 2.75 10.13
C GLN A 46 6.59 1.24 10.19
N LEU A 47 6.48 0.59 11.35
CA LEU A 47 6.70 -0.85 11.47
C LEU A 47 5.72 -1.69 10.63
N VAL A 48 4.49 -1.22 10.48
CA VAL A 48 3.46 -1.93 9.68
C VAL A 48 3.57 -1.56 8.20
N LEU A 49 3.77 -0.27 7.90
CA LEU A 49 3.74 0.23 6.53
C LEU A 49 5.04 -0.11 5.76
N LEU A 50 6.21 -0.04 6.41
CA LEU A 50 7.49 -0.21 5.74
C LEU A 50 7.66 -1.59 5.08
N PRO A 51 7.40 -2.73 5.75
CA PRO A 51 7.54 -4.04 5.11
C PRO A 51 6.63 -4.18 3.88
N LEU A 52 5.44 -3.58 3.94
CA LEU A 52 4.50 -3.58 2.83
C LEU A 52 4.99 -2.71 1.67
N LEU A 53 5.51 -1.52 1.94
CA LEU A 53 6.12 -0.66 0.93
C LEU A 53 7.36 -1.29 0.31
N GLN A 54 8.18 -2.00 1.09
CA GLN A 54 9.31 -2.78 0.58
C GLN A 54 8.85 -3.88 -0.38
N GLN A 55 7.81 -4.64 0.00
CA GLN A 55 7.22 -5.67 -0.86
C GLN A 55 6.69 -5.07 -2.17
N LEU A 56 5.98 -3.94 -2.09
CA LEU A 56 5.50 -3.21 -3.27
C LEU A 56 6.61 -2.60 -4.11
N GLY A 57 7.76 -2.30 -3.50
CA GLY A 57 8.95 -1.81 -4.19
C GLY A 57 9.67 -2.86 -5.02
N GLN A 58 9.43 -4.14 -4.74
CA GLN A 58 9.89 -5.23 -5.60
C GLN A 58 9.08 -5.32 -6.91
N GLN A 59 7.89 -4.70 -6.96
CA GLN A 59 7.13 -4.59 -8.18
C GLN A 59 7.81 -3.60 -9.13
N SER A 60 7.73 -3.85 -10.44
CA SER A 60 8.30 -2.93 -11.44
C SER A 60 7.44 -1.68 -11.70
N ARG A 61 6.91 -1.11 -10.62
CA ARG A 61 5.91 -0.04 -10.63
C ARG A 61 6.31 1.05 -9.65
N TRP A 62 5.81 2.26 -9.88
CA TRP A 62 6.13 3.42 -9.06
C TRP A 62 5.40 3.39 -7.72
N GLN A 63 6.01 3.98 -6.70
CA GLN A 63 5.35 4.32 -5.46
C GLN A 63 5.17 5.85 -5.45
N LEU A 64 3.95 6.32 -5.24
CA LEU A 64 3.60 7.74 -5.30
C LEU A 64 3.22 8.28 -3.92
N TRP A 65 3.84 9.39 -3.52
CA TRP A 65 3.50 10.15 -2.32
C TRP A 65 2.90 11.50 -2.67
N LEU A 66 1.65 11.70 -2.29
CA LEU A 66 0.90 12.97 -2.38
C LEU A 66 0.91 13.64 -1.00
N THR A 67 1.91 14.50 -0.77
CA THR A 67 2.19 15.09 0.55
C THR A 67 1.83 16.58 0.58
N PRO A 68 1.15 17.08 1.62
CA PRO A 68 0.76 18.48 1.71
C PRO A 68 1.95 19.42 1.91
N GLN A 69 2.95 19.06 2.73
CA GLN A 69 4.08 19.97 3.04
C GLN A 69 5.45 19.32 3.16
N GLN A 70 5.56 18.07 3.62
CA GLN A 70 6.86 17.44 3.91
C GLN A 70 7.49 16.84 2.66
N ARG A 71 8.77 17.13 2.42
CA ARG A 71 9.58 16.42 1.42
C ARG A 71 10.01 15.05 1.95
N LEU A 72 9.91 14.03 1.10
CA LEU A 72 10.38 12.70 1.38
C LEU A 72 11.91 12.72 1.36
N SER A 73 12.53 12.51 2.52
CA SER A 73 13.99 12.50 2.61
C SER A 73 14.55 11.31 1.83
N ARG A 74 15.54 11.59 0.97
CA ARG A 74 16.25 10.55 0.23
C ARG A 74 16.92 9.54 1.17
N GLU A 75 17.52 10.03 2.25
CA GLU A 75 18.17 9.19 3.27
C GLU A 75 17.15 8.27 3.96
N TRP A 76 15.94 8.77 4.22
CA TRP A 76 14.87 7.95 4.77
C TRP A 76 14.48 6.84 3.81
N VAL A 77 14.28 7.15 2.52
CA VAL A 77 13.94 6.16 1.48
C VAL A 77 15.01 5.07 1.39
N GLU A 78 16.29 5.46 1.42
CA GLU A 78 17.43 4.54 1.45
C GLU A 78 17.43 3.65 2.70
N SER A 79 17.33 4.26 3.88
CA SER A 79 17.32 3.53 5.16
C SER A 79 16.11 2.61 5.33
N ALA A 80 14.98 2.97 4.70
CA ALA A 80 13.74 2.20 4.67
C ALA A 80 13.78 1.03 3.66
N GLY A 81 14.86 0.88 2.88
CA GLY A 81 14.98 -0.18 1.88
C GLY A 81 14.04 -0.03 0.68
N LEU A 82 13.60 1.20 0.39
CA LEU A 82 12.71 1.49 -0.74
C LEU A 82 13.53 1.79 -2.01
N PRO A 83 13.02 1.44 -3.21
CA PRO A 83 13.72 1.67 -4.46
C PRO A 83 13.69 3.16 -4.84
N LEU A 84 14.77 3.89 -4.54
CA LEU A 84 14.94 5.32 -4.90
C LEU A 84 14.52 5.67 -6.33
N THR A 85 14.79 4.78 -7.28
CA THR A 85 14.54 5.00 -8.71
C THR A 85 13.07 4.86 -9.10
N LYS A 86 12.22 4.36 -8.20
CA LYS A 86 10.77 4.13 -8.42
C LYS A 86 9.92 4.81 -7.35
N VAL A 87 10.47 5.82 -6.69
CA VAL A 87 9.79 6.64 -5.69
C VAL A 87 9.51 7.99 -6.31
N MET A 88 8.25 8.40 -6.33
CA MET A 88 7.81 9.69 -6.84
C MET A 88 7.08 10.47 -5.75
N GLN A 89 7.40 11.75 -5.61
CA GLN A 89 6.72 12.63 -4.68
C GLN A 89 6.13 13.82 -5.42
N VAL A 90 4.89 14.17 -5.05
CA VAL A 90 4.27 15.45 -5.37
C VAL A 90 4.00 16.19 -4.06
N SER A 91 4.69 17.30 -3.85
CA SER A 91 4.55 18.17 -2.67
C SER A 91 3.63 19.36 -2.97
N GLN A 92 3.11 20.00 -1.91
CA GLN A 92 2.30 21.23 -1.99
C GLN A 92 1.03 21.08 -2.84
N MET A 93 0.46 19.88 -2.85
CA MET A 93 -0.78 19.62 -3.57
C MET A 93 -1.94 20.29 -2.83
N ASN A 94 -2.79 21.02 -3.56
CA ASN A 94 -4.02 21.57 -2.98
C ASN A 94 -4.90 20.39 -2.51
N PRO A 95 -5.44 20.39 -1.27
CA PRO A 95 -6.32 19.33 -0.78
C PRO A 95 -7.47 19.00 -1.75
N GLN A 96 -8.02 20.02 -2.40
CA GLN A 96 -9.13 19.87 -3.36
C GLN A 96 -8.77 19.03 -4.59
N VAL A 97 -7.51 19.02 -5.01
CA VAL A 97 -7.06 18.23 -6.18
C VAL A 97 -6.36 16.93 -5.80
N THR A 98 -6.10 16.72 -4.51
CA THR A 98 -5.36 15.54 -4.01
C THR A 98 -6.14 14.27 -4.27
N LEU A 99 -7.45 14.28 -4.00
CA LEU A 99 -8.33 13.13 -4.24
C LEU A 99 -8.39 12.75 -5.72
N ASP A 100 -8.69 13.72 -6.61
CA ASP A 100 -8.76 13.44 -8.04
C ASP A 100 -7.40 13.02 -8.62
N SER A 101 -6.30 13.56 -8.09
CA SER A 101 -4.94 13.15 -8.48
C SER A 101 -4.66 11.72 -8.06
N MET A 102 -5.08 11.33 -6.85
CA MET A 102 -4.96 9.96 -6.36
C MET A 102 -5.77 8.98 -7.21
N ILE A 103 -7.03 9.31 -7.51
CA ILE A 103 -7.90 8.51 -8.38
C ILE A 103 -7.21 8.29 -9.73
N ARG A 104 -6.79 9.36 -10.40
CA ARG A 104 -6.14 9.27 -11.72
C ARG A 104 -4.84 8.47 -11.66
N ALA A 105 -4.03 8.66 -10.63
CA ALA A 105 -2.79 7.91 -10.46
C ALA A 105 -3.07 6.41 -10.32
N LEU A 106 -4.00 6.02 -9.44
CA LEU A 106 -4.41 4.63 -9.27
C LEU A 106 -4.87 4.03 -10.60
N GLU A 107 -5.76 4.71 -11.34
CA GLU A 107 -6.28 4.22 -12.61
C GLU A 107 -5.22 3.96 -13.70
N THR A 108 -4.04 4.57 -13.62
CA THR A 108 -3.00 4.40 -14.65
C THR A 108 -2.38 3.01 -14.68
N GLY A 109 -2.44 2.27 -13.57
CA GLY A 109 -1.73 0.99 -13.42
C GLY A 109 -0.20 1.11 -13.29
N ASN A 110 0.37 2.32 -13.39
CA ASN A 110 1.81 2.53 -13.31
C ASN A 110 2.37 2.52 -11.88
N TYR A 111 1.49 2.59 -10.88
CA TYR A 111 1.85 2.67 -9.47
C TYR A 111 1.48 1.40 -8.72
N SER A 112 2.39 0.81 -7.95
CA SER A 112 2.06 -0.27 -7.03
C SER A 112 1.31 0.27 -5.80
N VAL A 113 1.61 1.51 -5.41
CA VAL A 113 0.96 2.20 -4.30
C VAL A 113 0.88 3.70 -4.52
N VAL A 114 -0.22 4.29 -4.07
CA VAL A 114 -0.41 5.74 -3.97
C VAL A 114 -0.78 6.09 -2.53
N ILE A 115 -0.01 6.98 -1.91
CA ILE A 115 -0.19 7.41 -0.51
C ILE A 115 -0.59 8.88 -0.52
N ALA A 116 -1.70 9.21 0.11
CA ALA A 116 -2.20 10.58 0.22
C ALA A 116 -2.57 10.93 1.66
N TRP A 117 -2.28 12.17 2.06
CA TRP A 117 -2.78 12.73 3.32
C TRP A 117 -4.06 13.50 3.04
N LEU A 118 -5.18 12.96 3.51
CA LEU A 118 -6.49 13.61 3.44
C LEU A 118 -6.95 13.91 4.86
N HIS A 119 -7.33 15.16 5.11
CA HIS A 119 -7.83 15.60 6.41
C HIS A 119 -9.36 15.47 6.50
N ASP A 120 -10.04 15.64 5.37
CA ASP A 120 -11.49 15.56 5.28
C ASP A 120 -11.98 14.11 5.13
N ASP A 121 -13.19 13.86 5.64
CA ASP A 121 -13.87 12.60 5.40
C ASP A 121 -14.30 12.45 3.95
N LEU A 122 -14.13 11.24 3.44
CA LEU A 122 -14.61 10.87 2.11
C LEU A 122 -16.11 10.59 2.14
N THR A 123 -16.83 11.12 1.16
CA THR A 123 -18.18 10.67 0.87
C THR A 123 -18.18 9.25 0.30
N ASP A 124 -19.32 8.56 0.38
CA ASP A 124 -19.48 7.21 -0.19
C ASP A 124 -19.15 7.18 -1.70
N ASP A 125 -19.45 8.25 -2.42
CA ASP A 125 -19.13 8.34 -3.84
C ASP A 125 -17.62 8.40 -4.09
N GLU A 126 -16.92 9.24 -3.35
CA GLU A 126 -15.47 9.38 -3.44
C GLU A 126 -14.76 8.09 -3.05
N HIS A 127 -15.22 7.42 -2.00
CA HIS A 127 -14.69 6.11 -1.59
C HIS A 127 -14.90 5.05 -2.68
N ARG A 128 -16.09 5.00 -3.31
CA ARG A 128 -16.37 4.09 -4.43
C ARG A 128 -15.47 4.39 -5.62
N ARG A 129 -15.28 5.66 -5.98
CA ARG A 129 -14.40 6.08 -7.09
C ARG A 129 -12.94 5.68 -6.83
N LEU A 130 -12.43 5.89 -5.62
CA LEU A 130 -11.09 5.45 -5.22
C LEU A 130 -10.93 3.93 -5.30
N THR A 131 -11.90 3.19 -4.78
CA THR A 131 -11.87 1.71 -4.79
C THR A 131 -11.86 1.18 -6.21
N ALA A 132 -12.76 1.68 -7.06
CA ALA A 132 -12.82 1.30 -8.48
C ALA A 132 -11.51 1.65 -9.22
N ALA A 133 -10.92 2.80 -8.92
CA ALA A 133 -9.63 3.21 -9.49
C ALA A 133 -8.48 2.30 -9.05
N ALA A 134 -8.42 1.96 -7.76
CA ALA A 134 -7.44 1.04 -7.20
C ALA A 134 -7.55 -0.34 -7.86
N GLU A 135 -8.76 -0.90 -7.94
CA GLU A 135 -9.04 -2.19 -8.58
C GLU A 135 -8.63 -2.19 -10.05
N LYS A 136 -9.06 -1.18 -10.81
CA LYS A 136 -8.72 -0.99 -12.23
C LYS A 136 -7.20 -0.88 -12.44
N GLY A 137 -6.53 -0.16 -11.54
CA GLY A 137 -5.10 0.00 -11.54
C GLY A 137 -4.32 -1.17 -10.95
N ASN A 138 -4.97 -2.15 -10.32
CA ASN A 138 -4.33 -3.18 -9.51
C ASN A 138 -3.31 -2.56 -8.50
N ALA A 139 -3.68 -1.46 -7.86
CA ALA A 139 -2.80 -0.64 -7.03
C ALA A 139 -3.36 -0.48 -5.60
N MET A 140 -2.49 -0.34 -4.62
CA MET A 140 -2.92 -0.02 -3.25
C MET A 140 -3.00 1.49 -3.04
N GLY A 141 -4.10 1.96 -2.46
CA GLY A 141 -4.24 3.34 -2.01
C GLY A 141 -4.17 3.43 -0.49
N PHE A 142 -3.28 4.25 0.05
CA PHE A 142 -3.22 4.55 1.48
C PHE A 142 -3.68 5.98 1.76
N LEU A 143 -4.66 6.11 2.64
CA LEU A 143 -5.15 7.38 3.14
C LEU A 143 -4.60 7.62 4.53
N MET A 144 -3.64 8.54 4.63
CA MET A 144 -2.97 8.88 5.87
C MET A 144 -3.81 9.89 6.64
N ARG A 145 -4.32 9.48 7.80
CA ARG A 145 -5.13 10.33 8.69
C ARG A 145 -4.46 10.47 10.06
N PRO A 146 -4.31 11.68 10.61
CA PRO A 146 -3.83 11.83 11.97
C PRO A 146 -4.86 11.24 12.94
N VAL A 147 -4.41 10.47 13.93
CA VAL A 147 -5.21 10.15 15.10
C VAL A 147 -5.39 11.47 15.85
N GLN A 148 -6.58 12.06 15.77
CA GLN A 148 -6.89 13.22 16.59
C GLN A 148 -6.63 12.83 18.05
N PRO A 149 -5.85 13.60 18.82
CA PRO A 149 -5.70 13.33 20.23
C PRO A 149 -7.11 13.34 20.81
N SER A 150 -7.54 12.18 21.30
CA SER A 150 -8.84 12.05 21.93
C SER A 150 -8.83 13.03 23.09
N LEU A 151 -9.67 14.06 23.04
CA LEU A 151 -10.06 14.77 24.25
C LEU A 151 -10.48 13.68 25.25
N PRO A 152 -10.00 13.72 26.51
CA PRO A 152 -10.28 12.67 27.48
C PRO A 152 -11.81 12.59 27.69
N GLY A 153 -12.45 11.62 27.03
CA GLY A 153 -13.91 11.49 27.04
C GLY A 153 -14.50 10.69 25.87
N ASP A 154 -13.85 10.67 24.71
CA ASP A 154 -14.46 10.02 23.54
C ASP A 154 -14.03 8.56 23.42
N ARG A 155 -14.93 7.64 23.82
CA ARG A 155 -14.75 6.20 23.69
C ARG A 155 -15.14 5.77 22.28
N PRO A 156 -14.20 5.34 21.40
CA PRO A 156 -14.58 4.70 20.15
C PRO A 156 -15.34 3.39 20.44
N ARG A 157 -16.51 3.23 19.81
CA ARG A 157 -17.46 2.12 20.07
C ARG A 157 -16.98 0.72 19.66
N SER A 158 -15.80 0.60 19.04
CA SER A 158 -15.24 -0.70 18.65
C SER A 158 -13.71 -0.69 18.67
N ALA A 159 -13.10 -0.39 19.82
CA ALA A 159 -11.67 -0.66 20.00
C ALA A 159 -11.49 -2.10 20.49
N LEU A 160 -10.99 -2.98 19.62
CA LEU A 160 -10.59 -4.33 20.00
C LEU A 160 -9.32 -4.22 20.86
N ARG A 161 -9.49 -4.21 22.19
CA ARG A 161 -8.40 -4.10 23.16
C ARG A 161 -7.76 -5.49 23.33
N ILE A 162 -6.55 -5.67 22.80
CA ILE A 162 -5.70 -6.81 23.16
C ILE A 162 -5.09 -6.49 24.52
N HIS A 163 -5.67 -7.04 25.58
CA HIS A 163 -5.11 -6.97 26.92
C HIS A 163 -4.02 -8.05 27.02
N SER A 164 -2.75 -7.67 26.88
CA SER A 164 -1.66 -8.53 27.38
C SER A 164 -1.60 -8.38 28.89
N GLY A 165 -2.19 -9.34 29.60
CA GLY A 165 -1.94 -9.55 31.01
C GLY A 165 -0.72 -10.44 31.21
N MET A 166 0.27 -9.94 31.95
CA MET A 166 1.24 -10.77 32.66
C MET A 166 1.69 -9.95 33.88
N VAL A 167 1.04 -10.13 35.02
CA VAL A 167 1.36 -11.12 36.08
C VAL A 167 2.82 -10.97 36.51
N HIS A 168 2.99 -10.36 37.67
CA HIS A 168 4.23 -10.40 38.46
C HIS A 168 3.90 -11.03 39.82
#